data_AF-A0A9X0A1C4-F1
#
_entry.id   AF-A0A9X0A1C4-F1
#
_cell.length_a   1.000
_cell.length_b   1.000
_cell.length_c   1.000
_cell.angle_alpha   90.00
_cell.angle_beta   90.00
_cell.angle_gamma   90.00
#
_symmetry.space_group_name_H-M   'P 1'
#
loop_
_entity.id
_entity.type
_entity.pdbx_description
1 polymer ?
#
loop_
_entity_poly.entity_id
_entity_poly.type
_entity_poly.pdbx_seq_one_letter_code
_entity_poly.pdbx_strand_id
1 'polypeptide(L)'
;MQTAIAFLFIGLFLRSIQFTIQQTRDSSGFRYFDYDVDAFHRLTSHIISSVVVNAMEDCAMACLVHWECFSFNLGNPMTAGKHECELIRTDKYNSNSTYSHSKDFHHFFIRNPCGSGKTLCKNGGSCYPVYEDNSYRCACPKRYNGWHCENEQG
;
A
#
# COMPACT_ATOMS: atom_id res chain seq x y z
N MET A 1 -4.01 -9.58 24.62
CA MET A 1 -5.05 -9.92 23.62
C MET A 1 -5.29 -8.66 22.82
N GLN A 2 -4.70 -8.54 21.63
CA GLN A 2 -4.85 -7.34 20.78
C GLN A 2 -6.17 -7.46 20.02
N THR A 3 -7.07 -6.50 20.18
CA THR A 3 -8.35 -6.45 19.48
C THR A 3 -8.23 -5.52 18.29
N ALA A 4 -8.42 -6.06 17.08
CA ALA A 4 -8.57 -5.25 15.87
C ALA A 4 -10.04 -5.19 15.49
N ILE A 5 -10.50 -4.00 15.10
CA ILE A 5 -11.87 -3.77 14.65
C ILE A 5 -11.80 -3.34 13.18
N ALA A 6 -12.47 -4.08 12.32
CA ALA A 6 -12.62 -3.77 10.90
C ALA A 6 -13.90 -2.98 10.69
N PHE A 7 -13.82 -1.80 10.06
CA PHE A 7 -15.00 -1.03 9.66
C PHE A 7 -15.10 -1.02 8.12
N LEU A 8 -16.18 -1.59 7.59
CA LEU A 8 -16.53 -1.49 6.17
C LEU A 8 -17.37 -0.23 5.96
N PHE A 9 -16.77 0.85 5.44
CA PHE A 9 -17.54 1.98 4.94
C PHE A 9 -18.00 1.68 3.51
N ILE A 10 -19.25 1.24 3.35
CA ILE A 10 -19.90 1.14 2.03
C ILE A 10 -20.24 2.57 1.57
N GLY A 11 -19.25 3.30 1.07
CA GLY A 11 -19.46 4.62 0.46
C GLY A 11 -20.11 4.47 -0.90
N LEU A 12 -21.28 5.07 -1.11
CA LEU A 12 -22.02 5.11 -2.39
C LEU A 12 -21.33 5.93 -3.51
N PHE A 13 -20.03 6.16 -3.44
CA PHE A 13 -19.26 6.84 -4.49
C PHE A 13 -18.30 5.85 -5.18
N LEU A 14 -18.64 5.55 -6.42
CA LEU A 14 -17.90 4.69 -7.36
C LEU A 14 -16.43 5.15 -7.49
N ARG A 15 -15.46 4.41 -6.91
CA ARG A 15 -14.17 4.07 -7.59
C ARG A 15 -13.15 3.16 -6.88
N SER A 16 -13.32 2.75 -5.62
CA SER A 16 -12.47 1.68 -5.05
C SER A 16 -13.13 1.07 -3.81
N ILE A 17 -12.98 -0.24 -3.60
CA ILE A 17 -13.34 -0.88 -2.33
C ILE A 17 -12.32 -0.40 -1.31
N GLN A 18 -12.75 0.49 -0.42
CA GLN A 18 -11.91 1.01 0.65
C GLN A 18 -12.09 0.13 1.89
N PHE A 19 -10.99 -0.29 2.51
CA PHE A 19 -11.01 -1.04 3.76
C PHE A 19 -10.06 -0.40 4.76
N THR A 20 -10.58 -0.09 5.95
CA THR A 20 -9.83 0.51 7.05
C THR A 20 -9.71 -0.51 8.16
N ILE A 21 -8.47 -0.76 8.60
CA ILE A 21 -8.20 -1.63 9.74
C ILE A 21 -7.52 -0.83 10.83
N GLN A 22 -8.07 -0.96 12.04
CA GLN A 22 -7.51 -0.38 13.25
C GLN A 22 -6.87 -1.46 14.11
N GLN A 23 -5.62 -1.26 14.50
CA GLN A 23 -4.97 -2.04 15.56
C GLN A 23 -4.65 -1.13 16.75
N THR A 24 -5.14 -1.51 17.94
CA THR A 24 -4.69 -0.94 19.21
C THR A 24 -3.24 -1.34 19.47
N ARG A 25 -2.33 -0.38 19.59
CA ARG A 25 -1.11 -0.60 20.37
C ARG A 25 -1.38 -0.12 21.80
N ASP A 26 -0.55 -0.56 22.75
CA ASP A 26 -0.52 -0.09 24.14
C ASP A 26 -0.31 1.46 24.21
N SER A 27 0.07 2.03 25.36
CA SER A 27 0.19 3.47 25.71
C SER A 27 0.80 4.43 24.66
N SER A 28 1.38 3.93 23.58
CA SER A 28 1.87 4.63 22.38
C SER A 28 0.81 4.98 21.31
N GLY A 29 -0.45 4.52 21.40
CA GLY A 29 -1.53 4.90 20.48
C GLY A 29 -1.91 3.84 19.43
N PHE A 30 -2.84 4.18 18.54
CA PHE A 30 -3.40 3.28 17.52
C PHE A 30 -2.68 3.41 16.18
N ARG A 31 -2.52 2.30 15.45
CA ARG A 31 -2.10 2.29 14.04
C ARG A 31 -3.33 2.03 13.17
N TYR A 32 -3.63 2.97 12.29
CA TYR A 32 -4.70 2.86 11.31
C TYR A 32 -4.08 2.82 9.92
N PHE A 33 -4.41 1.80 9.14
CA PHE A 33 -4.10 1.80 7.72
C PHE A 33 -5.38 1.68 6.90
N ASP A 34 -5.51 2.65 6.02
CA ASP A 34 -6.40 2.62 4.88
C ASP A 34 -5.66 1.93 3.73
N TYR A 35 -6.18 0.81 3.25
CA TYR A 35 -5.60 0.14 2.08
C TYR A 35 -6.37 0.50 0.81
N ASP A 36 -5.61 0.71 -0.28
CA ASP A 36 -6.10 0.66 -1.66
C ASP A 36 -5.57 -0.62 -2.33
N VAL A 37 -6.22 -1.02 -3.42
CA VAL A 37 -5.90 -2.24 -4.16
C VAL A 37 -5.68 -1.95 -5.64
N ASP A 38 -4.58 -2.46 -6.16
CA ASP A 38 -4.37 -2.62 -7.59
C ASP A 38 -4.65 -4.08 -7.95
N ALA A 39 -5.81 -4.32 -8.59
CA ALA A 39 -6.16 -5.65 -9.03
C ALA A 39 -5.22 -6.15 -10.12
N PHE A 40 -4.97 -7.46 -10.15
CA PHE A 40 -4.13 -8.13 -11.14
C PHE A 40 -2.70 -7.59 -11.21
N HIS A 41 -2.13 -7.29 -10.04
CA HIS A 41 -0.76 -6.82 -9.91
C HIS A 41 -0.08 -7.50 -8.73
N ARG A 42 1.24 -7.59 -8.82
CA ARG A 42 2.09 -8.20 -7.79
C ARG A 42 3.39 -7.42 -7.66
N LEU A 43 3.86 -7.30 -6.43
CA LEU A 43 5.18 -6.77 -6.11
C LEU A 43 6.08 -7.90 -5.57
N THR A 44 7.19 -8.17 -6.24
CA THR A 44 8.03 -9.35 -5.94
C THR A 44 9.32 -9.05 -5.18
N SER A 45 9.55 -7.79 -4.81
CA SER A 45 10.71 -7.38 -4.00
C SER A 45 10.36 -7.25 -2.53
N HIS A 46 11.38 -7.41 -1.68
CA HIS A 46 11.29 -7.12 -0.25
C HIS A 46 10.14 -7.85 0.49
N ILE A 47 9.85 -9.09 0.10
CA ILE A 47 8.90 -9.96 0.80
C ILE A 47 9.48 -10.30 2.18
N ILE A 48 8.72 -9.96 3.24
CA ILE A 48 9.02 -10.27 4.64
C ILE A 48 8.66 -11.73 4.92
N SER A 49 7.46 -12.13 4.51
CA SER A 49 6.90 -13.46 4.76
C SER A 49 5.83 -13.79 3.73
N SER A 50 5.69 -15.08 3.37
CA SER A 50 4.52 -15.61 2.69
C SER A 50 3.75 -16.52 3.65
N VAL A 51 2.46 -16.26 3.84
CA VAL A 51 1.57 -16.96 4.77
C VAL A 51 0.27 -17.35 4.08
N VAL A 52 -0.42 -18.36 4.60
CA VAL A 52 -1.73 -18.77 4.08
C VAL A 52 -2.82 -18.25 5.02
N VAL A 53 -3.80 -17.53 4.46
CA VAL A 53 -4.86 -16.85 5.20
C VAL A 53 -6.25 -17.25 4.71
N ASN A 54 -7.29 -17.02 5.51
CA ASN A 54 -8.66 -17.35 5.10
C ASN A 54 -9.31 -16.21 4.31
N ALA A 55 -8.92 -14.97 4.59
CA ALA A 55 -9.48 -13.80 3.93
C ALA A 55 -8.45 -12.65 3.80
N MET A 56 -8.84 -11.60 3.10
CA MET A 56 -8.01 -10.40 2.90
C MET A 56 -7.68 -9.71 4.23
N GLU A 57 -8.66 -9.67 5.14
CA GLU A 57 -8.56 -9.03 6.44
C GLU A 57 -7.48 -9.69 7.30
N ASP A 58 -7.37 -11.02 7.24
CA ASP A 58 -6.32 -11.78 7.92
C ASP A 58 -4.92 -11.39 7.41
N CYS A 59 -4.77 -11.18 6.09
CA CYS A 59 -3.49 -10.76 5.48
C CYS A 59 -3.11 -9.33 5.91
N ALA A 60 -4.08 -8.42 5.85
CA ALA A 60 -3.87 -7.04 6.25
C ALA A 60 -3.60 -6.91 7.76
N MET A 61 -4.25 -7.74 8.59
CA MET A 61 -3.94 -7.87 10.01
C MET A 61 -2.53 -8.39 10.26
N ALA A 62 -2.10 -9.42 9.52
CA ALA A 62 -0.74 -9.92 9.60
C ALA A 62 0.28 -8.82 9.22
N CYS A 63 -0.03 -8.01 8.20
CA CYS A 63 0.78 -6.85 7.84
C CYS A 63 0.87 -5.83 8.99
N LEU A 64 -0.25 -5.45 9.59
CA LEU A 64 -0.29 -4.49 10.70
C LEU A 64 0.58 -4.90 11.90
N VAL A 65 0.60 -6.20 12.24
CA VAL A 65 1.42 -6.77 13.32
C VAL A 65 2.92 -6.66 12.99
N HIS A 66 3.31 -6.76 11.72
CA HIS A 66 4.69 -6.58 11.29
C HIS A 66 5.02 -5.10 11.11
N TRP A 67 5.87 -4.55 11.98
CA TRP A 67 6.18 -3.11 11.97
C TRP A 67 6.81 -2.60 10.67
N GLU A 68 7.47 -3.47 9.91
CA GLU A 68 8.09 -3.15 8.61
C GLU A 68 7.13 -3.33 7.43
N CYS A 69 5.90 -3.83 7.62
CA CYS A 69 5.02 -4.13 6.51
C CYS A 69 4.26 -2.88 6.03
N PHE A 70 4.46 -2.53 4.76
CA PHE A 70 3.85 -1.35 4.11
C PHE A 70 2.86 -1.72 3.00
N SER A 71 2.96 -2.94 2.46
CA SER A 71 2.04 -3.47 1.46
C SER A 71 1.97 -5.00 1.56
N PHE A 72 1.02 -5.60 0.87
CA PHE A 72 0.94 -7.05 0.72
C PHE A 72 0.38 -7.46 -0.64
N ASN A 73 0.75 -8.64 -1.11
CA ASN A 73 0.04 -9.29 -2.21
C ASN A 73 -0.95 -10.31 -1.63
N LEU A 74 -2.16 -10.36 -2.18
CA LEU A 74 -3.12 -11.41 -1.90
C LEU A 74 -3.34 -12.24 -3.17
N GLY A 75 -3.04 -13.53 -3.09
CA GLY A 75 -3.24 -14.48 -4.16
C GLY A 75 -4.72 -14.81 -4.36
N ASN A 76 -5.05 -15.26 -5.57
CA ASN A 76 -6.36 -15.85 -5.87
C ASN A 76 -6.66 -17.02 -4.92
N PRO A 77 -7.94 -17.33 -4.65
CA PRO A 77 -8.31 -18.46 -3.82
C PRO A 77 -7.71 -19.77 -4.37
N MET A 78 -7.03 -20.52 -3.52
CA MET A 78 -6.59 -21.88 -3.79
C MET A 78 -7.82 -22.82 -3.82
N THR A 79 -7.63 -24.08 -4.25
CA THR A 79 -8.72 -25.08 -4.26
C THR A 79 -9.40 -25.29 -2.90
N ALA A 80 -8.68 -25.02 -1.80
CA ALA A 80 -9.21 -25.08 -0.44
C ALA A 80 -9.92 -23.78 0.02
N GLY A 81 -10.07 -22.78 -0.85
CA GLY A 81 -10.67 -21.48 -0.55
C GLY A 81 -9.77 -20.51 0.23
N LYS A 82 -8.56 -20.92 0.62
CA LYS A 82 -7.56 -20.06 1.28
C LYS A 82 -6.75 -19.25 0.28
N HIS A 83 -6.08 -18.21 0.75
CA HIS A 83 -5.26 -17.33 -0.06
C HIS A 83 -3.79 -17.40 0.36
N GLU A 84 -2.88 -17.33 -0.60
CA GLU A 84 -1.49 -16.96 -0.34
C GLU A 84 -1.42 -15.44 -0.06
N CYS A 85 -0.70 -15.05 0.97
CA CYS A 85 -0.54 -13.66 1.42
C CYS A 85 0.95 -13.37 1.58
N GLU A 86 1.46 -12.41 0.80
CA GLU A 86 2.86 -11.99 0.84
C GLU A 86 2.95 -10.65 1.54
N LEU A 87 3.56 -10.59 2.73
CA LEU A 87 3.79 -9.36 3.49
C LEU A 87 5.06 -8.67 2.99
N ILE A 88 5.03 -7.37 2.74
CA ILE A 88 6.08 -6.68 1.98
C ILE A 88 6.51 -5.39 2.70
N ARG A 89 7.82 -5.17 2.82
CA ARG A 89 8.40 -3.99 3.49
C ARG A 89 8.64 -2.77 2.59
N THR A 90 7.99 -2.74 1.44
CA THR A 90 8.04 -1.66 0.46
C THR A 90 6.68 -1.60 -0.24
N ASP A 91 6.51 -0.77 -1.25
CA ASP A 91 5.32 -0.73 -2.09
C ASP A 91 5.67 -0.40 -3.55
N LYS A 92 4.64 -0.29 -4.41
CA LYS A 92 4.81 0.03 -5.83
C LYS A 92 5.52 1.36 -6.10
N TYR A 93 5.43 2.35 -5.20
CA TYR A 93 6.07 3.66 -5.38
C TYR A 93 7.57 3.58 -5.11
N ASN A 94 7.97 2.78 -4.12
CA ASN A 94 9.37 2.60 -3.75
C ASN A 94 10.09 1.50 -4.54
N SER A 95 9.35 0.54 -5.12
CA SER A 95 9.94 -0.62 -5.82
C SER A 95 9.25 -0.96 -7.14
N ASN A 96 8.94 0.09 -7.92
CA ASN A 96 8.21 0.00 -9.19
C ASN A 96 8.84 -0.96 -10.22
N SER A 97 10.17 -1.15 -10.23
CA SER A 97 10.85 -2.04 -11.19
C SER A 97 10.48 -3.52 -11.03
N THR A 98 9.98 -3.90 -9.85
CA THR A 98 9.52 -5.26 -9.51
C THR A 98 8.00 -5.34 -9.35
N TYR A 99 7.31 -4.24 -9.66
CA TYR A 99 5.88 -4.15 -9.66
C TYR A 99 5.36 -4.42 -11.07
N SER A 100 4.52 -5.44 -11.23
CA SER A 100 4.04 -5.83 -12.55
C SER A 100 2.67 -6.48 -12.51
N HIS A 101 2.04 -6.57 -13.69
CA HIS A 101 0.78 -7.25 -13.86
C HIS A 101 0.91 -8.74 -13.52
N SER A 102 -0.05 -9.27 -12.78
CA SER A 102 -0.16 -10.68 -12.41
C SER A 102 -1.61 -11.12 -12.46
N LYS A 103 -1.90 -12.26 -13.08
CA LYS A 103 -3.27 -12.81 -13.07
C LYS A 103 -3.62 -13.50 -11.75
N ASP A 104 -2.61 -13.79 -10.95
CA ASP A 104 -2.71 -14.67 -9.79
C ASP A 104 -2.77 -13.90 -8.46
N PHE A 105 -2.43 -12.61 -8.48
CA PHE A 105 -2.34 -11.78 -7.29
C PHE A 105 -2.97 -10.40 -7.48
N HIS A 106 -3.37 -9.83 -6.35
CA HIS A 106 -3.79 -8.45 -6.20
C HIS A 106 -2.88 -7.76 -5.20
N HIS A 107 -2.42 -6.55 -5.50
CA HIS A 107 -1.48 -5.81 -4.66
C HIS A 107 -2.23 -4.77 -3.82
N PHE A 108 -2.14 -4.90 -2.50
CA PHE A 108 -2.72 -3.99 -1.52
C PHE A 108 -1.62 -3.12 -0.92
N PHE A 109 -1.84 -1.82 -0.87
CA PHE A 109 -0.86 -0.85 -0.37
C PHE A 109 -1.56 0.21 0.47
N ILE A 110 -0.82 0.80 1.41
CA ILE A 110 -1.35 1.88 2.24
C ILE A 110 -1.68 3.08 1.35
N ARG A 111 -2.93 3.54 1.42
CA ARG A 111 -3.42 4.73 0.75
C ARG A 111 -2.52 5.91 1.10
N ASN A 112 -2.08 6.62 0.09
CA ASN A 112 -1.16 7.74 0.24
C ASN A 112 -1.36 8.77 -0.88
N PRO A 113 -0.82 10.00 -0.75
CA PRO A 113 -0.99 11.05 -1.74
C PRO A 113 -0.55 10.66 -3.16
N CYS A 114 0.48 9.82 -3.32
CA CYS A 114 0.96 9.39 -4.64
C CYS A 114 -0.06 8.56 -5.42
N GLY A 115 -1.09 7.99 -4.75
CA GLY A 115 -2.20 7.26 -5.38
C GLY A 115 -3.41 8.11 -5.78
N SER A 116 -3.41 9.42 -5.49
CA SER A 116 -4.59 10.29 -5.64
C SER A 116 -5.03 10.58 -7.09
N GLY A 117 -4.35 10.03 -8.11
CA GLY A 117 -4.67 10.24 -9.53
C GLY A 117 -4.33 11.64 -10.06
N LYS A 118 -3.87 12.57 -9.21
CA LYS A 118 -3.34 13.88 -9.59
C LYS A 118 -1.82 13.80 -9.70
N THR A 119 -1.25 14.41 -10.75
CA THR A 119 0.21 14.56 -10.88
C THR A 119 0.72 15.51 -9.80
N LEU A 120 1.21 14.96 -8.68
CA LEU A 120 1.82 15.71 -7.58
C LEU A 120 3.23 16.19 -7.94
N CYS A 121 4.04 15.30 -8.51
CA CYS A 121 5.39 15.61 -8.98
C CYS A 121 5.34 15.95 -10.47
N LYS A 122 5.62 17.21 -10.81
CA LYS A 122 5.59 17.73 -12.18
C LYS A 122 6.83 17.29 -12.95
N ASN A 123 6.80 17.55 -14.27
CA ASN A 123 7.96 17.45 -15.15
C ASN A 123 8.67 16.09 -15.13
N GLY A 124 7.90 15.00 -14.94
CA GLY A 124 8.42 13.63 -14.88
C GLY A 124 9.03 13.22 -13.55
N GLY A 125 8.83 14.00 -12.48
CA GLY A 125 9.27 13.63 -11.13
C GLY A 125 8.58 12.37 -10.60
N SER A 126 9.33 11.57 -9.84
CA SER A 126 8.80 10.37 -9.17
C SER A 126 8.26 10.73 -7.78
N CYS A 127 7.07 10.22 -7.44
CA CYS A 127 6.44 10.43 -6.13
C CYS A 127 6.76 9.27 -5.20
N TYR A 128 7.16 9.58 -3.96
CA TYR A 128 7.38 8.61 -2.90
C TYR A 128 6.57 8.99 -1.66
N PRO A 129 5.75 8.07 -1.12
CA PRO A 129 4.98 8.34 0.09
C PRO A 129 5.87 8.43 1.33
N VAL A 130 5.42 9.22 2.31
CA VAL A 130 5.96 9.28 3.67
C VAL A 130 4.82 8.89 4.61
N TYR A 131 4.93 7.72 5.25
CA TYR A 131 3.79 7.11 5.93
C TYR A 131 3.54 7.68 7.32
N GLU A 132 4.58 8.23 7.97
CA GLU A 132 4.51 8.74 9.34
C GLU A 132 3.52 9.90 9.50
N ASP A 133 3.38 10.72 8.47
CA ASP A 133 2.52 11.92 8.46
C ASP A 133 1.56 11.96 7.26
N ASN A 134 1.41 10.85 6.53
CA ASN A 134 0.58 10.73 5.32
C ASN A 134 0.93 11.80 4.27
N SER A 135 2.22 12.11 4.12
CA SER A 135 2.74 13.05 3.13
C SER A 135 3.48 12.36 1.99
N TYR A 136 4.24 13.12 1.21
CA TYR A 136 5.02 12.61 0.08
C TYR A 136 6.22 13.50 -0.21
N ARG A 137 7.17 12.95 -0.96
CA ARG A 137 8.30 13.68 -1.54
C ARG A 137 8.41 13.40 -3.03
N CYS A 138 8.91 14.38 -3.77
CA CYS A 138 9.24 14.23 -5.18
C CYS A 138 10.75 14.03 -5.38
N ALA A 139 11.12 13.06 -6.20
CA ALA A 139 12.47 13.01 -6.78
C ALA A 139 12.44 13.70 -8.15
N CYS A 140 13.11 14.84 -8.25
CA CYS A 140 13.10 15.64 -9.47
C CYS A 140 14.16 15.16 -10.47
N PRO A 141 13.84 15.16 -11.77
CA PRO A 141 14.86 14.98 -12.80
C PRO A 141 15.89 16.11 -12.75
N LYS A 142 17.10 15.86 -13.27
CA LYS A 142 18.27 16.76 -13.16
C LYS A 142 17.99 18.24 -13.55
N ARG A 143 17.06 18.49 -14.46
CA ARG A 143 16.71 19.85 -14.95
C ARG A 143 15.60 20.54 -14.18
N TYR A 144 15.05 19.93 -13.13
CA TYR A 144 13.94 20.51 -12.38
C TYR A 144 14.23 20.55 -10.89
N ASN A 145 13.65 21.51 -10.18
CA ASN A 145 13.66 21.61 -8.72
C ASN A 145 12.32 22.15 -8.19
N GLY A 146 12.24 22.39 -6.89
CA GLY A 146 11.01 22.74 -6.18
C GLY A 146 10.40 21.52 -5.51
N TRP A 147 9.44 21.76 -4.62
CA TRP A 147 8.81 20.70 -3.83
C TRP A 147 8.01 19.72 -4.70
N HIS A 148 7.48 20.20 -5.82
CA HIS A 148 6.75 19.44 -6.82
C HIS A 148 7.51 19.33 -8.15
N CYS A 149 8.81 19.61 -8.18
CA CYS A 149 9.61 19.66 -9.41
C CYS A 149 9.08 20.66 -10.46
N GLU A 150 8.50 21.77 -9.99
CA GLU A 150 7.79 22.77 -10.80
C GLU A 150 8.70 23.78 -11.50
N ASN A 151 9.95 23.96 -11.05
CA ASN A 151 10.86 24.96 -11.60
C ASN A 151 11.92 24.30 -12.47
N GLU A 152 12.23 24.90 -13.62
CA GLU A 152 13.37 24.51 -14.45
C GLU A 152 14.67 25.08 -13.90
N GLN A 153 15.70 24.24 -13.84
CA GLN A 153 17.08 24.65 -13.58
C GLN A 153 17.68 25.07 -14.92
N GLY A 154 17.90 26.38 -15.07
CA GLY A 154 18.56 26.99 -16.24
C GLY A 154 20.03 26.63 -16.37
#